data_AF-A0A8D8S9F8-F1
#
_entry.id   AF-A0A8D8S9F8-F1
#
_cell.length_a   1.000
_cell.length_b   1.000
_cell.length_c   1.000
_cell.angle_alpha   90.00
_cell.angle_beta   90.00
_cell.angle_gamma   90.00
#
_symmetry.space_group_name_H-M   'P 1'
#
loop_
_entity.id
_entity.type
_entity.pdbx_description
1 polymer ?
#
loop_
_entity_poly.entity_id
_entity_poly.type
_entity_poly.pdbx_seq_one_letter_code
_entity_poly.pdbx_strand_id
1 'polypeptide(L)'
;MSEAVMQTSCRLCLEHDDNLMNVFDVPDLDKLIYQCVCIKIVLSDSLPTDVCFKCIGELQNWMKFKKTCDDSQKTLLKHCKKSTMPSIRIQNIMNDSIEVDLSVFDHESLLDNLETSTNQSIVSFLPCHSTPLPEVITQNSI
;
A
#
# COMPACT_ATOMS: atom_id res chain seq x y z
N MET A 1 -35.73 -19.76 -13.93
CA MET A 1 -35.04 -20.17 -12.68
C MET A 1 -33.61 -19.68 -12.77
N SER A 2 -33.31 -18.44 -12.38
CA SER A 2 -31.97 -17.86 -12.60
C SER A 2 -31.70 -16.60 -11.78
N GLU A 3 -32.01 -16.59 -10.48
CA GLU A 3 -31.68 -15.47 -9.58
C GLU A 3 -30.97 -15.89 -8.28
N ALA A 4 -30.87 -17.18 -7.97
CA ALA A 4 -30.31 -17.67 -6.70
C ALA A 4 -28.82 -18.11 -6.77
N VAL A 5 -28.16 -18.05 -7.94
CA VAL A 5 -26.84 -18.64 -8.15
C VAL A 5 -25.68 -17.75 -7.65
N MET A 6 -25.91 -16.45 -7.41
CA MET A 6 -24.84 -15.54 -6.99
C MET A 6 -24.62 -15.45 -5.47
N GLN A 7 -25.42 -16.14 -4.65
CA GLN A 7 -25.29 -16.06 -3.18
C GLN A 7 -24.34 -17.12 -2.59
N THR A 8 -23.89 -18.11 -3.37
CA THR A 8 -23.05 -19.21 -2.88
C THR A 8 -21.66 -19.25 -3.52
N SER A 9 -21.21 -18.12 -4.05
CA SER A 9 -19.89 -17.99 -4.66
C SER A 9 -19.01 -17.02 -3.87
N CYS A 10 -17.74 -17.36 -3.71
CA CYS A 10 -16.75 -16.47 -3.11
C CYS A 10 -16.62 -15.16 -3.90
N ARG A 11 -16.69 -14.01 -3.22
CA ARG A 11 -16.55 -12.68 -3.83
C ARG A 11 -15.22 -12.46 -4.55
N LEU A 12 -14.14 -13.15 -4.16
CA LEU A 12 -12.80 -12.90 -4.68
C LEU A 12 -12.39 -13.83 -5.82
N CYS A 13 -12.85 -15.08 -5.83
CA CYS A 13 -12.48 -16.06 -6.85
C CYS A 13 -13.67 -16.62 -7.65
N LEU A 14 -14.91 -16.32 -7.26
CA LEU A 14 -16.15 -16.87 -7.83
C LEU A 14 -16.27 -18.40 -7.76
N GLU A 15 -15.36 -19.09 -7.07
CA GLU A 15 -15.50 -20.52 -6.77
C GLU A 15 -16.66 -20.71 -5.79
N HIS A 16 -17.41 -21.79 -5.98
CA HIS A 16 -18.44 -22.21 -5.04
C HIS A 16 -17.78 -22.97 -3.90
N ASP A 17 -18.14 -22.64 -2.67
CA ASP A 17 -17.65 -23.29 -1.46
C ASP A 17 -18.82 -23.36 -0.47
N ASP A 18 -18.93 -24.46 0.24
CA ASP A 18 -19.93 -24.62 1.30
C ASP A 18 -19.50 -23.87 2.58
N ASN A 19 -18.23 -23.49 2.68
CA ASN A 19 -17.62 -22.83 3.84
C ASN A 19 -17.17 -21.40 3.49
N LEU A 20 -18.15 -20.56 3.14
CA LEU A 20 -17.94 -19.12 2.95
C LEU A 20 -18.15 -18.39 4.28
N MET A 21 -17.38 -17.32 4.49
CA MET A 21 -17.58 -16.40 5.62
C MET A 21 -18.00 -15.04 5.11
N ASN A 22 -19.01 -14.45 5.75
CA ASN A 22 -19.40 -13.09 5.43
C ASN A 22 -18.29 -12.12 5.83
N VAL A 23 -17.97 -11.19 4.93
CA VAL A 23 -16.92 -10.19 5.17
C VAL A 23 -17.20 -9.33 6.41
N PHE A 24 -18.46 -9.11 6.77
CA PHE A 24 -18.85 -8.29 7.91
C PHE A 24 -18.90 -9.05 9.24
N ASP A 25 -18.88 -10.39 9.22
CA ASP A 25 -18.82 -11.23 10.43
C ASP A 25 -17.39 -11.41 10.93
N VAL A 26 -16.39 -11.15 10.08
CA VAL A 26 -14.97 -11.27 10.41
C VAL A 26 -14.39 -9.87 10.61
N PRO A 27 -13.84 -9.54 11.80
CA PRO A 27 -13.27 -8.23 12.07
C PRO A 27 -12.18 -7.84 11.06
N ASP A 28 -12.30 -6.61 10.53
CA ASP A 28 -11.36 -5.97 9.61
C ASP A 28 -11.10 -6.73 8.28
N LEU A 29 -11.91 -7.74 7.94
CA LEU A 29 -11.74 -8.48 6.69
C LEU A 29 -12.02 -7.61 5.46
N ASP A 30 -13.01 -6.71 5.54
CA ASP A 30 -13.30 -5.69 4.53
C ASP A 30 -12.09 -4.80 4.25
N LYS A 31 -11.42 -4.34 5.32
CA LYS A 31 -10.23 -3.50 5.24
C LYS A 31 -9.06 -4.29 4.67
N LEU A 32 -8.87 -5.53 5.09
CA LEU A 32 -7.82 -6.41 4.58
C LEU A 32 -7.99 -6.61 3.06
N ILE A 33 -9.20 -6.92 2.60
CA ILE A 33 -9.51 -7.09 1.17
C ILE A 33 -9.17 -5.80 0.41
N TYR A 34 -9.62 -4.65 0.90
CA TYR A 34 -9.33 -3.37 0.25
C TYR A 34 -7.84 -3.05 0.20
N GLN A 35 -7.10 -3.30 1.29
CA GLN A 35 -5.66 -3.05 1.34
C GLN A 35 -4.86 -3.96 0.40
N CYS A 36 -5.27 -5.21 0.22
CA CYS A 36 -4.57 -6.17 -0.61
C CYS A 36 -4.87 -6.01 -2.10
N VAL A 37 -6.15 -5.83 -2.47
CA VAL A 37 -6.60 -5.94 -3.86
C VAL A 37 -7.48 -4.77 -4.32
N CYS A 38 -7.63 -3.72 -3.50
CA CYS A 38 -8.40 -2.52 -3.84
C CYS A 38 -9.87 -2.77 -4.20
N ILE A 39 -10.45 -3.87 -3.70
CA ILE A 39 -11.87 -4.17 -3.83
C ILE A 39 -12.57 -3.67 -2.57
N LYS A 40 -13.51 -2.73 -2.73
CA LYS A 40 -14.37 -2.28 -1.64
C LYS A 40 -15.63 -3.16 -1.62
N ILE A 41 -15.95 -3.71 -0.46
CA ILE A 41 -17.17 -4.47 -0.21
C ILE A 41 -17.99 -3.68 0.80
N VAL A 42 -19.25 -3.40 0.48
CA VAL A 42 -20.16 -2.66 1.38
C VAL A 42 -21.43 -3.46 1.63
N LEU A 43 -22.10 -3.21 2.76
CA LEU A 43 -23.32 -3.93 3.16
C LEU A 43 -24.47 -3.82 2.15
N SER A 44 -24.48 -2.75 1.35
CA SER A 44 -25.48 -2.50 0.31
C SER A 44 -25.09 -3.05 -1.06
N ASP A 45 -24.06 -3.90 -1.15
CA ASP A 45 -23.65 -4.51 -2.42
C ASP A 45 -24.72 -5.44 -2.98
N SER A 46 -24.95 -5.36 -4.29
CA SER A 46 -25.76 -6.34 -5.03
C SER A 46 -24.95 -7.59 -5.45
N LEU A 47 -23.72 -7.70 -4.97
CA LEU A 47 -22.75 -8.73 -5.30
C LEU A 47 -22.47 -9.57 -4.03
N PRO A 48 -22.02 -10.84 -4.16
CA PRO A 48 -21.76 -11.69 -3.00
C PRO A 48 -20.84 -11.00 -1.99
N THR A 49 -21.17 -11.10 -0.70
CA THR A 49 -20.40 -10.52 0.40
C THR A 49 -19.59 -11.57 1.16
N ASP A 50 -19.65 -12.83 0.72
CA ASP A 50 -18.97 -13.93 1.39
C ASP A 50 -17.68 -14.32 0.67
N VAL A 51 -16.68 -14.75 1.44
CA VAL A 51 -15.33 -15.08 0.95
C VAL A 51 -14.92 -16.44 1.50
N CYS A 52 -14.33 -17.28 0.65
CA CYS A 52 -13.83 -18.60 1.06
C CYS A 52 -12.51 -18.50 1.86
N PHE A 53 -12.25 -19.52 2.69
CA PHE A 53 -11.04 -19.59 3.51
C PHE A 53 -9.74 -19.54 2.70
N LYS A 54 -9.73 -20.11 1.50
CA LYS A 54 -8.59 -20.07 0.58
C LYS A 54 -8.20 -18.63 0.26
N CYS A 55 -9.16 -17.80 -0.16
CA CYS A 55 -8.89 -16.40 -0.47
C CYS A 55 -8.45 -15.61 0.76
N ILE A 56 -9.02 -15.87 1.93
CA ILE A 56 -8.60 -15.22 3.18
C ILE A 56 -7.13 -15.58 3.51
N GLY A 57 -6.76 -16.85 3.36
CA GLY A 57 -5.38 -17.31 3.52
C GLY A 57 -4.41 -16.61 2.58
N GLU A 58 -4.77 -16.45 1.30
CA GLU A 58 -3.95 -15.73 0.32
C GLU A 58 -3.78 -14.24 0.68
N LEU A 59 -4.84 -13.57 1.13
CA LEU A 59 -4.76 -12.17 1.60
C LEU A 59 -3.81 -12.03 2.80
N GLN A 60 -3.88 -12.95 3.76
CA GLN A 60 -2.99 -12.96 4.92
C GLN A 60 -1.54 -13.21 4.53
N ASN A 61 -1.30 -14.13 3.59
CA ASN A 61 0.04 -14.41 3.06
C ASN A 61 0.62 -13.19 2.33
N TRP A 62 -0.19 -12.53 1.51
CA TRP A 62 0.20 -11.27 0.86
C TRP A 62 0.61 -10.20 1.87
N MET A 63 -0.18 -9.97 2.93
CA MET A 63 0.15 -8.96 3.95
C MET A 63 1.46 -9.28 4.68
N LYS A 64 1.71 -10.55 5.00
CA LYS A 64 2.99 -10.98 5.59
C LYS A 64 4.15 -10.68 4.65
N PHE A 65 4.01 -11.05 3.38
CA PHE A 65 5.03 -10.81 2.36
C PHE A 65 5.29 -9.31 2.16
N LYS A 66 4.23 -8.51 2.01
CA LYS A 66 4.31 -7.05 1.90
C LYS A 66 5.06 -6.44 3.09
N LYS A 67 4.73 -6.85 4.31
CA LYS A 67 5.42 -6.38 5.52
C LYS A 67 6.93 -6.68 5.46
N THR A 68 7.32 -7.87 5.04
CA THR A 68 8.73 -8.23 4.84
C THR A 68 9.40 -7.26 3.86
N CYS A 69 8.78 -6.99 2.71
CA CYS A 69 9.31 -6.04 1.72
C CYS A 69 9.44 -4.62 2.30
N ASP A 70 8.41 -4.13 2.98
CA ASP A 70 8.39 -2.79 3.58
C ASP A 70 9.50 -2.64 4.64
N ASP A 71 9.68 -3.64 5.49
CA ASP A 71 10.70 -3.63 6.55
C ASP A 71 12.12 -3.74 5.97
N SER A 72 12.30 -4.55 4.92
CA SER A 72 13.54 -4.61 4.16
C SER A 72 13.86 -3.26 3.52
N GLN A 73 12.90 -2.62 2.85
CA GLN A 73 13.09 -1.32 2.20
C GLN A 73 13.43 -0.23 3.22
N LYS A 74 12.72 -0.17 4.35
CA LYS A 74 13.06 0.74 5.47
C LYS A 74 14.49 0.52 5.95
N THR A 75 14.92 -0.73 6.04
CA THR A 75 16.28 -1.08 6.46
C THR A 75 17.32 -0.62 5.44
N LEU A 76 17.09 -0.85 4.15
CA LEU A 76 17.99 -0.40 3.07
C LEU A 76 18.12 1.12 3.06
N LEU A 77 17.00 1.85 3.11
CA LEU A 77 17.01 3.32 3.15
C LEU A 77 17.75 3.88 4.37
N LYS A 78 17.63 3.23 5.54
CA LYS A 78 18.40 3.60 6.73
C LYS A 78 19.91 3.42 6.53
N HIS A 79 20.35 2.43 5.76
CA HIS A 79 21.76 2.23 5.44
C HIS A 79 22.24 3.24 4.38
N CYS A 80 21.46 3.50 3.34
CA CYS A 80 21.79 4.51 2.32
C CYS A 80 21.96 5.91 2.93
N LYS A 81 21.11 6.30 3.90
CA LYS A 81 21.24 7.58 4.61
C LYS A 81 22.49 7.68 5.49
N LYS A 82 23.05 6.56 5.95
CA LYS A 82 24.29 6.52 6.74
C LYS A 82 25.55 6.57 5.87
N SER A 83 25.42 6.30 4.58
CA SER A 83 26.50 6.36 3.59
C SER A 83 26.57 7.70 2.86
N THR A 84 26.21 8.81 3.52
CA THR A 84 26.72 10.13 3.10
C THR A 84 28.23 10.04 3.02
N MET A 85 28.74 10.18 1.80
CA MET A 85 30.12 9.93 1.36
C MET A 85 31.18 10.37 2.38
N PRO A 86 32.29 9.62 2.54
CA PRO A 86 33.50 10.23 3.06
C PRO A 86 33.84 11.40 2.12
N SER A 87 33.69 12.63 2.59
CA SER A 87 34.11 13.80 1.84
C SER A 87 35.62 13.69 1.66
N ILE A 88 36.07 13.28 0.47
CA ILE A 88 37.49 13.38 0.11
C ILE A 88 37.80 14.87 0.09
N ARG A 89 38.49 15.37 1.11
CA ARG A 89 39.03 16.73 1.11
C ARG A 89 40.25 16.74 0.18
N ILE A 90 40.05 17.16 -1.06
CA ILE A 90 41.18 17.53 -1.93
C ILE A 90 41.68 18.89 -1.44
N GLN A 91 42.86 18.91 -0.81
CA GLN A 91 43.56 20.17 -0.53
C GLN A 91 44.28 20.59 -1.81
N ASN A 92 43.80 21.65 -2.47
CA ASN A 92 44.58 22.28 -3.53
C ASN A 92 45.82 22.93 -2.89
N ILE A 93 47.00 22.42 -3.22
CA ILE A 93 48.26 23.13 -2.99
C ILE A 93 48.33 24.21 -4.06
N MET A 94 47.72 25.36 -3.75
CA MET A 94 48.11 26.72 -4.11
C MET A 94 46.88 27.64 -3.96
N ASN A 95 47.07 28.64 -3.11
CA ASN A 95 46.14 29.73 -2.83
C ASN A 95 45.57 30.32 -4.13
N ASP A 96 44.25 30.30 -4.27
CA ASP A 96 43.45 31.50 -4.49
C ASP A 96 41.96 31.18 -4.28
N SER A 97 41.31 32.01 -3.49
CA SER A 97 39.96 31.81 -2.95
C SER A 97 38.90 31.86 -4.06
N ILE A 98 38.17 30.75 -4.26
CA ILE A 98 36.89 30.75 -4.99
C ILE A 98 35.82 30.29 -4.00
N GLU A 99 34.94 31.21 -3.60
CA GLU A 99 33.69 30.85 -2.92
C GLU A 99 32.72 30.27 -3.94
N VAL A 100 32.53 28.95 -3.90
CA VAL A 100 31.44 28.30 -4.63
C VAL A 100 30.32 28.05 -3.63
N ASP A 101 29.23 28.79 -3.78
CA ASP A 101 28.00 28.60 -3.02
C ASP A 101 27.37 27.24 -3.38
N LEU A 102 27.32 26.37 -2.38
CA LEU A 102 26.77 25.00 -2.46
C LEU A 102 25.33 24.91 -1.94
N SER A 103 24.64 26.03 -1.74
CA SER A 103 23.29 26.04 -1.14
C SER A 103 22.14 25.62 -2.07
N VAL A 104 22.39 25.18 -3.31
CA VAL A 104 21.32 24.91 -4.30
C VAL A 104 21.08 23.42 -4.61
N PHE A 105 21.09 22.56 -3.60
CA PHE A 105 20.44 21.24 -3.75
C PHE A 105 19.50 20.99 -2.57
N ASP A 106 18.35 21.64 -2.64
CA ASP A 106 17.15 21.26 -1.89
C ASP A 106 16.76 19.83 -2.27
N HIS A 107 17.28 18.86 -1.53
CA HIS A 107 16.98 17.44 -1.67
C HIS A 107 15.58 17.08 -1.09
N GLU A 108 14.69 18.05 -0.97
CA GLU A 108 13.34 17.85 -0.42
C GLU A 108 12.34 17.34 -1.49
N SER A 109 12.72 17.33 -2.79
CA SER A 109 11.83 16.92 -3.89
C SER A 109 11.97 15.47 -4.38
N LEU A 110 12.82 14.64 -3.76
CA LEU A 110 13.08 13.26 -4.21
C LEU A 110 12.29 12.18 -3.47
N LEU A 111 11.60 12.52 -2.38
CA LEU A 111 10.75 11.57 -1.66
C LEU A 111 9.38 11.37 -2.34
N ASP A 112 8.87 12.37 -3.06
CA ASP A 112 7.59 12.26 -3.80
C ASP A 112 7.72 11.53 -5.15
N ASN A 113 8.95 11.33 -5.64
CA ASN A 113 9.22 10.72 -6.95
C ASN A 113 9.61 9.24 -6.91
N LEU A 114 9.72 8.64 -5.72
CA LEU A 114 9.89 7.18 -5.61
C LEU A 114 8.56 6.42 -5.82
N GLU A 115 7.43 7.13 -5.84
CA GLU A 115 6.13 6.57 -6.23
C GLU A 115 5.94 6.52 -7.76
N THR A 116 6.81 7.16 -8.56
CA THR A 116 6.57 7.36 -10.01
C THR A 116 7.63 6.79 -10.95
N SER A 117 8.63 6.03 -10.46
CA SER A 117 9.69 5.46 -11.31
C SER A 117 9.93 3.95 -11.17
N THR A 118 8.88 3.17 -10.91
CA THR A 118 8.91 1.75 -11.31
C THR A 118 8.38 1.62 -12.74
N ASN A 119 9.27 1.14 -13.61
CA ASN A 119 9.11 0.89 -15.04
C ASN A 119 7.67 0.65 -15.54
N GLN A 120 7.32 1.42 -16.57
CA GLN A 120 6.05 1.55 -17.29
C GLN A 120 5.44 0.28 -17.95
N SER A 121 5.77 -0.94 -17.50
CA SER A 121 5.23 -2.18 -18.09
C SER A 121 4.89 -3.32 -17.13
N ILE A 122 4.88 -3.11 -15.80
CA ILE A 122 4.45 -4.16 -14.87
C ILE A 122 3.49 -3.56 -13.85
N VAL A 123 2.20 -3.69 -14.15
CA VAL A 123 1.03 -3.57 -13.25
C VAL A 123 1.06 -2.38 -12.30
N SER A 124 0.24 -1.36 -12.58
CA SER A 124 -0.07 -0.27 -11.65
C SER A 124 -0.75 -0.80 -10.39
N PHE A 125 0.02 -1.39 -9.46
CA PHE A 125 -0.39 -1.57 -8.08
C PHE A 125 -0.30 -0.20 -7.41
N LEU A 126 -1.34 0.62 -7.60
CA LEU A 126 -1.58 1.75 -6.72
C LEU A 126 -1.69 1.20 -5.28
N PRO A 127 -0.90 1.69 -4.32
CA PRO A 127 -1.12 1.37 -2.92
C PRO A 127 -2.50 1.91 -2.53
N CYS A 128 -3.42 1.05 -2.08
CA CYS A 128 -4.70 1.50 -1.51
C CYS A 128 -4.56 2.22 -0.14
N HIS A 129 -3.36 2.66 0.23
CA HIS A 129 -3.07 3.14 1.57
C HIS A 129 -3.06 4.67 1.68
N SER A 130 -4.00 5.14 2.53
CA SER A 130 -3.87 6.32 3.41
C SER A 130 -4.47 7.64 2.94
N THR A 131 -5.75 7.66 2.56
CA THR A 131 -6.61 8.81 2.94
C THR A 131 -7.51 8.37 4.10
N PRO A 132 -7.58 9.13 5.21
CA PRO A 132 -8.56 8.86 6.26
C PRO A 132 -9.96 8.84 5.65
N LEU A 133 -10.80 7.87 6.04
CA LEU A 133 -12.24 7.98 5.79
C LEU A 133 -12.73 9.30 6.39
N PRO A 134 -13.53 10.12 5.69
CA PRO A 134 -14.14 11.27 6.31
C PRO A 134 -15.01 10.77 7.48
N GLU A 135 -14.70 11.23 8.69
CA GLU A 135 -15.56 11.05 9.85
C GLU A 135 -16.94 11.61 9.49
N VAL A 136 -17.95 10.74 9.52
CA VAL A 136 -19.35 11.16 9.42
C VAL A 136 -19.63 11.97 10.68
N ILE A 137 -19.62 13.30 10.54
CA ILE A 137 -20.12 14.22 11.56
C ILE A 137 -21.62 13.95 11.70
N THR A 138 -22.00 13.14 12.68
CA THR A 138 -23.37 13.13 13.19
C THR A 138 -23.59 14.49 13.85
N GLN A 139 -24.22 15.40 13.10
CA GLN A 139 -24.73 16.64 13.65
C GLN A 139 -25.81 16.32 14.68
N ASN A 140 -25.49 16.57 15.95
CA ASN A 140 -26.46 16.70 17.02
C ASN A 140 -27.55 17.68 16.58
N SER A 141 -28.80 17.21 16.55
CA SER A 141 -29.97 18.07 16.48
C SER A 141 -30.62 18.11 17.87
N ILE A 142 -30.49 19.30 18.46
CA ILE A 142 -31.31 20.02 19.46
C ILE A 142 -32.38 19.19 20.19
#